data_AF-A0A5R9J940-F1
#
_entry.id   AF-A0A5R9J940-F1
#
_cell.length_a   1.000
_cell.length_b   1.000
_cell.length_c   1.000
_cell.angle_alpha   90.00
_cell.angle_beta   90.00
_cell.angle_gamma   90.00
#
_symmetry.space_group_name_H-M   'P 1'
#
loop_
_entity.id
_entity.type
_entity.pdbx_description
1 polymer ?
#
loop_
_entity_poly.entity_id
_entity_poly.type
_entity_poly.pdbx_seq_one_letter_code
_entity_poly.pdbx_strand_id
1 'polypeptide(L)'
;MGKVPCAGRSKTRLGAVIGAEAAAALSGAFLLDTTTNVALAASSAPISACVAYAPAGEEMELKPYLAAGSGLLLADGEGVMPDGVEGFGRSLFGAVRDLLDAGYVSACVLNSDGPTLPTAFLIRAAALPAEPGDRVVLGPAEDGGYYILGVKQPHAALFRDIAWSAADAGP
;
A
#
# COMPACT_ATOMS: atom_id res chain seq x y z
N MET A 1 -0.56 1.74 -0.02
CA MET A 1 -1.89 2.37 -0.24
C MET A 1 -2.00 3.58 0.69
N GLY A 2 -2.27 4.77 0.18
CA GLY A 2 -2.39 6.00 0.97
C GLY A 2 -3.84 6.48 1.05
N LYS A 3 -4.22 7.04 2.20
CA LYS A 3 -5.48 7.77 2.42
C LYS A 3 -5.15 9.12 3.03
N VAL A 4 -5.95 10.15 2.74
CA VAL A 4 -5.73 11.46 3.34
C VAL A 4 -5.80 11.35 4.87
N PRO A 5 -4.73 11.74 5.59
CA PRO A 5 -4.76 11.79 7.05
C PRO A 5 -5.84 12.77 7.53
N CYS A 6 -6.85 12.27 8.24
CA CYS A 6 -7.98 13.06 8.69
C CYS A 6 -8.40 12.67 10.11
N ALA A 7 -8.52 13.67 10.99
CA ALA A 7 -8.95 13.47 12.37
C ALA A 7 -10.32 12.77 12.41
N GLY A 8 -10.44 11.71 13.21
CA GLY A 8 -11.66 10.93 13.35
C GLY A 8 -11.91 9.90 12.24
N ARG A 9 -11.08 9.88 11.18
CA ARG A 9 -11.14 8.85 10.11
C ARG A 9 -9.87 8.00 10.06
N SER A 10 -8.72 8.61 10.25
CA SER A 10 -7.43 7.92 10.26
C SER A 10 -7.14 7.34 11.64
N LYS A 11 -6.77 6.05 11.68
CA LYS A 11 -6.29 5.37 12.90
C LYS A 11 -7.22 5.55 14.10
N THR A 12 -8.52 5.36 13.91
CA THR A 12 -9.56 5.60 14.94
C THR A 12 -9.29 4.87 16.26
N ARG A 13 -8.81 3.63 16.21
CA ARG A 13 -8.38 2.85 17.39
C ARG A 13 -7.25 3.53 18.17
N LEU A 14 -6.27 4.08 17.46
CA LEU A 14 -5.17 4.84 18.08
C LEU A 14 -5.66 6.21 18.55
N GLY A 15 -6.53 6.86 17.78
CA GLY A 15 -7.15 8.15 18.12
C GLY A 15 -7.97 8.10 19.42
N ALA A 16 -8.55 6.96 19.78
CA ALA A 16 -9.19 6.76 21.08
C ALA A 16 -8.22 6.84 22.27
N VAL A 17 -6.92 6.61 22.04
CA VAL A 17 -5.87 6.62 23.08
C VAL A 17 -5.11 7.95 23.10
N ILE A 18 -4.73 8.46 21.93
CA ILE A 18 -3.84 9.64 21.81
C ILE A 18 -4.55 10.91 21.31
N GLY A 19 -5.85 10.82 21.00
CA GLY A 19 -6.62 11.90 20.38
C GLY A 19 -6.63 11.83 18.86
N ALA A 20 -7.76 12.23 18.27
CA ALA A 20 -8.02 12.16 16.82
C ALA A 20 -7.01 12.96 15.98
N GLU A 21 -6.64 14.16 16.44
CA GLU A 21 -5.66 15.02 15.77
C GLU A 21 -4.26 14.41 15.77
N ALA A 22 -3.81 13.91 16.92
CA ALA A 22 -2.50 13.28 17.04
C ALA A 22 -2.42 12.01 16.18
N ALA A 23 -3.49 11.22 16.12
CA ALA A 23 -3.56 10.03 15.28
C ALA A 23 -3.52 10.36 13.77
N ALA A 24 -4.20 11.43 13.35
CA ALA A 24 -4.12 11.92 11.98
C ALA A 24 -2.72 12.44 11.62
N ALA A 25 -2.13 13.27 12.49
CA ALA A 25 -0.76 13.78 12.30
C ALA A 25 0.27 12.63 12.19
N LEU A 26 0.15 11.60 13.04
CA LEU A 26 1.01 10.43 12.98
C LEU A 26 0.82 9.64 11.68
N SER A 27 -0.42 9.45 11.24
CA SER A 27 -0.71 8.80 9.96
C SER A 27 -0.09 9.55 8.78
N GLY A 28 -0.08 10.88 8.82
CA GLY A 28 0.58 11.71 7.82
C GLY A 28 2.10 11.58 7.84
N ALA A 29 2.70 11.59 9.02
CA ALA A 29 4.14 11.34 9.18
C ALA A 29 4.53 9.95 8.64
N PHE A 30 3.74 8.92 8.93
CA PHE A 30 4.01 7.56 8.45
C PHE A 30 3.96 7.45 6.92
N LEU A 31 3.00 8.12 6.27
CA LEU A 31 2.95 8.18 4.81
C LEU A 31 4.17 8.88 4.23
N LEU A 32 4.58 10.00 4.83
CA LEU A 32 5.74 10.77 4.36
C LEU A 32 7.03 9.96 4.51
N ASP A 33 7.24 9.33 5.66
CA ASP A 33 8.41 8.50 5.93
C ASP A 33 8.45 7.29 4.99
N THR A 34 7.31 6.60 4.82
CA THR A 34 7.21 5.44 3.94
C THR A 34 7.51 5.81 2.48
N THR A 35 6.91 6.89 1.98
CA THR A 35 7.15 7.32 0.59
C THR A 35 8.55 7.88 0.39
N THR A 36 9.12 8.55 1.39
CA THR A 36 10.52 9.02 1.37
C THR A 36 11.48 7.83 1.27
N ASN A 37 11.21 6.76 2.03
CA ASN A 37 12.00 5.55 2.00
C ASN A 37 11.88 4.79 0.67
N VAL A 38 10.69 4.75 0.07
CA VAL A 38 10.51 4.20 -1.30
C VAL A 38 11.25 5.06 -2.33
N ALA A 39 11.20 6.38 -2.22
CA ALA A 39 11.97 7.28 -3.09
C ALA A 39 13.49 7.07 -2.94
N LEU A 40 13.97 6.85 -1.71
CA LEU A 40 15.35 6.49 -1.44
C LEU A 40 15.71 5.15 -2.10
N ALA A 41 14.86 4.12 -1.99
CA ALA A 41 15.06 2.85 -2.69
C ALA A 41 15.13 3.04 -4.22
N ALA A 42 14.25 3.87 -4.79
CA ALA A 42 14.21 4.19 -6.21
C ALA A 42 15.44 4.97 -6.71
N SER A 43 16.15 5.68 -5.83
CA SER A 43 17.43 6.31 -6.20
C SER A 43 18.58 5.32 -6.41
N SER A 44 18.43 4.08 -5.90
CA SER A 44 19.49 3.06 -5.89
C SER A 44 19.11 1.77 -6.65
N ALA A 45 17.87 1.66 -7.13
CA ALA A 45 17.33 0.48 -7.80
C ALA A 45 16.25 0.89 -8.81
N PRO A 46 15.96 0.07 -9.85
CA PRO A 46 14.96 0.38 -10.87
C PRO A 46 13.53 0.23 -10.32
N ILE A 47 13.13 1.17 -9.47
CA ILE A 47 11.83 1.21 -8.80
C ILE A 47 11.14 2.52 -9.19
N SER A 48 9.88 2.44 -9.60
CA SER A 48 9.02 3.63 -9.71
C SER A 48 8.18 3.77 -8.44
N ALA A 49 8.40 4.84 -7.70
CA ALA A 49 7.62 5.15 -6.51
C ALA A 49 6.22 5.61 -6.91
N CYS A 50 5.18 4.91 -6.44
CA CYS A 50 3.80 5.32 -6.60
C CYS A 50 3.00 5.13 -5.31
N VAL A 51 1.99 5.97 -5.14
CA VAL A 51 1.02 5.87 -4.06
C VAL A 51 -0.33 5.58 -4.70
N ALA A 52 -0.78 4.35 -4.53
CA ALA A 52 -2.16 4.00 -4.78
C ALA A 52 -3.04 4.73 -3.75
N TYR A 53 -4.04 5.49 -4.18
CA TYR A 53 -4.96 6.28 -3.34
C TYR A 53 -6.42 6.09 -3.77
N ALA A 54 -7.35 6.31 -2.83
CA ALA A 54 -8.79 6.35 -3.07
C ALA A 54 -9.49 7.05 -1.88
N PRO A 55 -10.63 7.73 -2.10
CA PRO A 55 -11.33 7.94 -3.38
C PRO A 55 -10.64 8.95 -4.33
N ALA A 56 -11.14 9.05 -5.56
CA ALA A 56 -10.73 10.08 -6.51
C ALA A 56 -11.06 11.49 -5.98
N GLY A 57 -10.25 12.49 -6.36
CA GLY A 57 -10.42 13.88 -5.92
C GLY A 57 -9.65 14.25 -4.64
N GLU A 58 -9.03 13.27 -3.96
CA GLU A 58 -8.21 13.49 -2.76
C GLU A 58 -6.72 13.75 -3.06
N GLU A 59 -6.34 13.87 -4.34
CA GLU A 59 -4.94 13.96 -4.76
C GLU A 59 -4.23 15.17 -4.17
N MET A 60 -4.91 16.32 -4.19
CA MET A 60 -4.34 17.58 -3.71
C MET A 60 -4.19 17.60 -2.19
N GLU A 61 -5.08 16.94 -1.46
CA GLU A 61 -5.04 16.82 -0.01
C GLU A 61 -4.02 15.78 0.45
N LEU A 62 -3.77 14.75 -0.36
CA LEU A 62 -2.80 13.71 -0.05
C LEU A 62 -1.36 14.17 -0.30
N LYS A 63 -1.12 14.96 -1.36
CA LYS A 63 0.21 15.41 -1.79
C LYS A 63 1.14 15.93 -0.67
N PRO A 64 0.69 16.74 0.30
CA PRO A 64 1.56 17.23 1.39
C PRO A 64 2.18 16.12 2.24
N TYR A 65 1.60 14.92 2.24
CA TYR A 65 2.05 13.78 3.03
C TYR A 65 2.89 12.78 2.22
N LEU A 66 3.25 13.13 0.98
CA LEU A 66 4.00 12.24 0.09
C LEU A 66 5.37 12.85 -0.23
N ALA A 67 6.37 11.99 -0.38
CA ALA A 67 7.67 12.38 -0.89
C ALA A 67 7.56 12.96 -2.31
N ALA A 68 8.34 14.01 -2.58
CA ALA A 68 8.39 14.64 -3.89
C ALA A 68 8.73 13.62 -5.00
N GLY A 69 8.02 13.70 -6.12
CA GLY A 69 8.20 12.77 -7.24
C GLY A 69 7.45 11.44 -7.10
N SER A 70 6.72 11.22 -6.01
CA SER A 70 5.81 10.07 -5.90
C SER A 70 4.70 10.16 -6.94
N GLY A 71 4.58 9.14 -7.79
CA GLY A 71 3.44 8.99 -8.68
C GLY A 71 2.15 8.75 -7.90
N LEU A 72 1.01 9.07 -8.49
CA LEU A 72 -0.31 8.78 -7.94
C LEU A 72 -1.04 7.79 -8.84
N LEU A 73 -1.62 6.76 -8.24
CA LEU A 73 -2.42 5.76 -8.92
C LEU A 73 -3.80 5.71 -8.26
N LEU A 74 -4.86 5.97 -9.00
CA LEU A 74 -6.21 5.80 -8.47
C LEU A 74 -6.48 4.30 -8.29
N ALA A 75 -6.88 3.90 -7.09
CA ALA A 75 -7.15 2.51 -6.73
C ALA A 75 -8.46 2.43 -5.93
N ASP A 76 -9.53 2.94 -6.52
CA ASP A 76 -10.88 2.96 -5.95
C ASP A 76 -11.56 1.58 -5.89
N GLY A 77 -10.96 0.57 -6.52
CA GLY A 77 -11.49 -0.81 -6.54
C GLY A 77 -12.63 -1.00 -7.54
N GLU A 78 -12.79 -0.05 -8.46
CA GLU A 78 -13.75 -0.12 -9.56
C GLU A 78 -13.31 -1.12 -10.63
N GLY A 79 -14.32 -1.62 -11.37
CA GLY A 79 -14.12 -2.60 -12.45
C GLY A 79 -14.35 -4.06 -12.06
N VAL A 80 -14.12 -4.94 -13.04
CA VAL A 80 -14.35 -6.38 -12.90
C VAL A 80 -13.26 -7.00 -12.03
N MET A 81 -13.67 -7.62 -10.92
CA MET A 81 -12.78 -8.31 -9.99
C MET A 81 -12.99 -9.82 -10.06
N PRO A 82 -11.93 -10.62 -9.85
CA PRO A 82 -12.08 -12.06 -9.67
C PRO A 82 -12.96 -12.39 -8.46
N ASP A 83 -13.66 -13.52 -8.52
CA ASP A 83 -14.45 -14.02 -7.39
C ASP A 83 -13.62 -14.08 -6.10
N GLY A 84 -14.22 -13.68 -4.98
CA GLY A 84 -13.61 -13.63 -3.65
C GLY A 84 -12.66 -12.45 -3.39
N VAL A 85 -12.41 -11.58 -4.37
CA VAL A 85 -11.65 -10.34 -4.16
C VAL A 85 -12.62 -9.22 -3.79
N GLU A 86 -12.67 -8.91 -2.50
CA GLU A 86 -13.64 -7.98 -1.92
C GLU A 86 -12.98 -6.91 -1.04
N GLY A 87 -13.75 -5.87 -0.72
CA GLY A 87 -13.33 -4.77 0.14
C GLY A 87 -12.00 -4.14 -0.29
N PHE A 88 -11.08 -4.01 0.66
CA PHE A 88 -9.76 -3.42 0.42
C PHE A 88 -8.89 -4.23 -0.56
N GLY A 89 -9.14 -5.54 -0.68
CA GLY A 89 -8.48 -6.41 -1.64
C GLY A 89 -8.71 -5.97 -3.08
N ARG A 90 -9.87 -5.37 -3.39
CA ARG A 90 -10.19 -4.83 -4.73
C ARG A 90 -9.25 -3.70 -5.13
N SER A 91 -9.03 -2.75 -4.23
CA SER A 91 -8.12 -1.62 -4.45
C SER A 91 -6.69 -2.10 -4.68
N LEU A 92 -6.19 -3.02 -3.84
CA LEU A 92 -4.83 -3.55 -3.96
C LEU A 92 -4.64 -4.38 -5.23
N PHE A 93 -5.60 -5.27 -5.54
CA PHE A 93 -5.57 -6.08 -6.75
C PHE A 93 -5.64 -5.22 -8.01
N GLY A 94 -6.56 -4.25 -8.05
CA GLY A 94 -6.68 -3.29 -9.15
C GLY A 94 -5.37 -2.52 -9.36
N ALA A 95 -4.79 -1.98 -8.30
CA ALA A 95 -3.51 -1.28 -8.39
C ALA A 95 -2.37 -2.15 -8.94
N VAL A 96 -2.27 -3.40 -8.47
CA VAL A 96 -1.26 -4.36 -8.97
C VAL A 96 -1.50 -4.69 -10.44
N ARG A 97 -2.74 -4.99 -10.82
CA ARG A 97 -3.12 -5.27 -12.21
C ARG A 97 -2.76 -4.10 -13.11
N ASP A 98 -3.18 -2.89 -12.74
CA ASP A 98 -3.01 -1.70 -13.57
C ASP A 98 -1.52 -1.33 -13.74
N LEU A 99 -0.68 -1.56 -12.72
CA LEU A 99 0.78 -1.44 -12.86
C LEU A 99 1.36 -2.48 -13.81
N LEU A 100 0.96 -3.75 -13.69
CA LEU A 100 1.45 -4.79 -14.59
C LEU A 100 1.00 -4.56 -16.05
N ASP A 101 -0.25 -4.12 -16.24
CA ASP A 101 -0.81 -3.77 -17.56
C ASP A 101 -0.12 -2.53 -18.17
N ALA A 102 0.39 -1.62 -17.34
CA ALA A 102 1.22 -0.48 -17.77
C ALA A 102 2.65 -0.89 -18.18
N GLY A 103 3.00 -2.17 -18.11
CA GLY A 103 4.27 -2.72 -18.59
C GLY A 103 5.36 -2.86 -17.52
N TYR A 104 5.03 -2.68 -16.24
CA TYR A 104 5.96 -2.98 -15.15
C TYR A 104 6.21 -4.49 -15.07
N VAL A 105 7.48 -4.89 -14.95
CA VAL A 105 7.88 -6.31 -14.87
C VAL A 105 7.40 -6.98 -13.58
N SER A 106 7.27 -6.19 -12.52
CA SER A 106 6.68 -6.62 -11.25
C SER A 106 6.07 -5.43 -10.52
N ALA A 107 5.14 -5.71 -9.61
CA ALA A 107 4.49 -4.74 -8.76
C ALA A 107 4.65 -5.16 -7.29
N CYS A 108 4.88 -4.16 -6.43
CA CYS A 108 4.94 -4.36 -4.99
C CYS A 108 3.91 -3.48 -4.30
N VAL A 109 3.14 -4.05 -3.37
CA VAL A 109 2.26 -3.31 -2.46
C VAL A 109 2.87 -3.31 -1.07
N LEU A 110 2.86 -2.15 -0.44
CA LEU A 110 3.44 -1.89 0.87
C LEU A 110 2.38 -1.25 1.78
N ASN A 111 2.34 -1.68 3.03
CA ASN A 111 1.56 -1.03 4.07
C ASN A 111 2.18 0.34 4.44
N SER A 112 1.35 1.36 4.58
CA SER A 112 1.76 2.70 5.03
C SER A 112 2.03 2.80 6.53
N ASP A 113 1.71 1.77 7.31
CA ASP A 113 1.69 1.86 8.78
C ASP A 113 3.01 1.47 9.45
N GLY A 114 3.97 0.95 8.67
CA GLY A 114 5.29 0.55 9.12
C GLY A 114 6.40 1.40 8.50
N PRO A 115 6.58 2.66 8.92
CA PRO A 115 7.55 3.58 8.30
C PRO A 115 9.02 3.14 8.50
N THR A 116 9.27 2.19 9.41
CA THR A 116 10.61 1.76 9.83
C THR A 116 11.19 0.61 8.99
N LEU A 117 10.53 0.20 7.90
CA LEU A 117 11.05 -0.88 7.05
C LEU A 117 12.41 -0.48 6.46
N PRO A 118 13.49 -1.26 6.60
CA PRO A 118 14.78 -0.87 6.03
C PRO A 118 14.74 -0.73 4.50
N THR A 119 15.36 0.30 3.94
CA THR A 119 15.38 0.56 2.49
C THR A 119 15.90 -0.64 1.69
N ALA A 120 16.90 -1.37 2.22
CA ALA A 120 17.44 -2.56 1.58
C ALA A 120 16.38 -3.68 1.38
N PHE A 121 15.38 -3.75 2.26
CA PHE A 121 14.29 -4.71 2.13
C PHE A 121 13.33 -4.32 0.99
N LEU A 122 13.07 -3.02 0.80
CA LEU A 122 12.29 -2.53 -0.35
C LEU A 122 12.98 -2.88 -1.67
N ILE A 123 14.29 -2.64 -1.75
CA ILE A 123 15.09 -2.99 -2.95
C ILE A 123 15.02 -4.49 -3.23
N ARG A 124 15.21 -5.33 -2.20
CA ARG A 124 15.12 -6.78 -2.34
C ARG A 124 13.72 -7.23 -2.75
N ALA A 125 12.68 -6.67 -2.14
CA ALA A 125 11.29 -7.02 -2.43
C ALA A 125 10.86 -6.63 -3.85
N ALA A 126 11.41 -5.56 -4.40
CA ALA A 126 11.20 -5.17 -5.80
C ALA A 126 12.01 -6.04 -6.79
N ALA A 127 13.22 -6.48 -6.41
CA ALA A 127 14.09 -7.25 -7.30
C ALA A 127 13.69 -8.73 -7.43
N LEU A 128 13.32 -9.37 -6.31
CA LEU A 128 13.07 -10.82 -6.27
C LEU A 128 11.92 -11.30 -7.19
N PRO A 129 10.77 -10.60 -7.30
CA PRO A 129 9.70 -11.01 -8.22
C PRO A 129 10.07 -10.83 -9.69
N ALA A 130 11.03 -9.95 -10.00
CA ALA A 130 11.48 -9.68 -11.37
C ALA A 130 12.47 -10.73 -11.92
N GLU A 131 12.97 -11.63 -11.07
CA GLU A 131 13.81 -12.74 -11.51
C GLU A 131 13.01 -13.78 -12.34
N PRO A 132 13.67 -14.59 -13.19
CA PRO A 132 13.00 -15.64 -13.94
C PRO A 132 12.21 -16.63 -13.06
N GLY A 133 11.10 -17.12 -13.61
CA GLY A 133 10.15 -17.99 -12.91
C GLY A 133 9.03 -17.21 -12.23
N ASP A 134 7.92 -17.86 -11.86
CA ASP A 134 6.83 -17.22 -11.13
C ASP A 134 7.12 -17.19 -9.63
N ARG A 135 7.10 -15.99 -9.06
CA ARG A 135 7.61 -15.71 -7.72
C ARG A 135 6.71 -14.72 -7.03
N VAL A 136 6.48 -15.01 -5.76
CA VAL A 136 5.74 -14.17 -4.84
C VAL A 136 6.67 -13.86 -3.67
N VAL A 137 6.79 -12.59 -3.34
CA VAL A 137 7.49 -12.12 -2.14
C VAL A 137 6.45 -11.68 -1.13
N LEU A 138 6.54 -12.20 0.10
CA LEU A 138 5.66 -11.83 1.20
C LEU A 138 6.51 -11.43 2.41
N GLY A 139 6.20 -10.27 2.99
CA GLY A 139 6.59 -9.93 4.35
C GLY A 139 5.38 -10.10 5.26
N PRO A 140 5.34 -11.17 6.08
CA PRO A 140 4.18 -11.45 6.92
C PRO A 140 4.00 -10.37 7.99
N ALA A 141 2.74 -10.04 8.27
CA ALA A 141 2.35 -9.19 9.40
C ALA A 141 1.78 -10.06 10.53
N GLU A 142 1.84 -9.56 11.77
CA GLU A 142 1.36 -10.29 12.95
C GLU A 142 -0.17 -10.50 12.96
N ASP A 143 -0.90 -9.69 12.21
CA ASP A 143 -2.37 -9.76 12.05
C ASP A 143 -2.84 -10.81 11.04
N GLY A 144 -1.92 -11.62 10.49
CA GLY A 144 -2.21 -12.64 9.49
C GLY A 144 -2.27 -12.12 8.05
N GLY A 145 -2.05 -10.82 7.84
CA GLY A 145 -1.85 -10.23 6.52
C GLY A 145 -0.37 -10.18 6.13
N TYR A 146 -0.04 -9.20 5.28
CA TYR A 146 1.34 -8.90 4.91
C TYR A 146 1.57 -7.38 4.95
N TYR A 147 2.76 -6.97 5.37
CA TYR A 147 3.17 -5.57 5.26
C TYR A 147 3.77 -5.26 3.89
N ILE A 148 4.25 -6.27 3.17
CA ILE A 148 4.74 -6.15 1.79
C ILE A 148 4.36 -7.39 0.97
N LEU A 149 3.91 -7.18 -0.26
CA LEU A 149 3.68 -8.22 -1.25
C LEU A 149 4.31 -7.78 -2.57
N GLY A 150 5.15 -8.62 -3.17
CA GLY A 150 5.75 -8.42 -4.50
C GLY A 150 5.38 -9.55 -5.45
N VAL A 151 4.89 -9.21 -6.65
CA VAL A 151 4.41 -10.18 -7.65
C VAL A 151 4.75 -9.72 -9.07
N LYS A 152 4.84 -10.68 -9.99
CA LYS A 152 4.95 -10.43 -11.44
C LYS A 152 3.66 -10.72 -12.22
N GLN A 153 2.67 -11.28 -11.55
CA GLN A 153 1.34 -11.58 -12.09
C GLN A 153 0.29 -11.24 -11.02
N PRO A 154 -0.92 -10.79 -11.42
CA PRO A 154 -1.98 -10.46 -10.49
C PRO A 154 -2.64 -11.75 -9.97
N HIS A 155 -1.97 -12.44 -9.05
CA HIS A 155 -2.46 -13.66 -8.42
C HIS A 155 -3.65 -13.36 -7.50
N ALA A 156 -4.87 -13.50 -8.01
CA ALA A 156 -6.10 -13.17 -7.27
C ALA A 156 -6.19 -13.85 -5.89
N ALA A 157 -5.70 -15.08 -5.77
CA ALA A 157 -5.69 -15.84 -4.52
C ALA A 157 -4.94 -15.14 -3.38
N LEU A 158 -4.00 -14.24 -3.68
CA LEU A 158 -3.26 -13.45 -2.68
C LEU A 158 -4.06 -12.27 -2.12
N PHE A 159 -5.26 -12.00 -2.67
CA PHE A 159 -6.13 -10.90 -2.27
C PHE A 159 -7.50 -11.39 -1.76
N ARG A 160 -7.74 -12.71 -1.78
CA ARG A 160 -8.99 -13.33 -1.31
C ARG A 160 -8.95 -13.60 0.17
N ASP A 161 -10.09 -13.45 0.84
CA ASP A 161 -10.33 -13.90 2.22
C ASP A 161 -9.33 -13.36 3.26
N ILE A 162 -8.69 -12.21 2.97
CA ILE A 162 -7.79 -11.53 3.92
C ILE A 162 -8.59 -10.52 4.73
N ALA A 163 -8.48 -10.64 6.05
CA ALA A 163 -9.01 -9.67 7.00
C ALA A 163 -8.10 -8.42 7.05
N TRP A 164 -8.12 -7.61 5.98
CA TRP A 164 -7.29 -6.39 5.81
C TRP A 164 -7.39 -5.38 6.97
N SER A 165 -8.52 -5.45 7.66
CA SER A 165 -8.77 -4.90 8.96
C SER A 165 -10.04 -5.61 9.39
N ALA A 166 -10.01 -6.49 10.39
CA ALA A 166 -11.24 -6.79 11.08
C ALA A 166 -11.79 -5.45 11.57
N ALA A 167 -12.85 -4.95 10.93
CA ALA A 167 -13.79 -4.14 11.68
C ALA A 167 -14.13 -5.02 12.87
N ASP A 168 -13.84 -4.56 14.08
CA ASP A 168 -14.47 -5.14 15.25
C ASP A 168 -15.96 -5.14 14.93
N ALA A 169 -16.50 -6.32 14.57
CA ALA A 169 -17.88 -6.61 14.85
C ALA A 169 -17.96 -6.51 16.36
N GLY A 170 -18.42 -5.34 16.83
CA GLY A 170 -18.50 -5.05 18.25
C GLY A 170 -19.37 -6.06 18.98
N PRO A 171 -19.43 -5.98 20.31
CA PRO A 171 -20.71 -6.17 20.98
C PRO A 171 -21.66 -5.00 20.69
#